data_AF-A0A8J7FMG5-F1
#
_entry.id   AF-A0A8J7FMG5-F1
#
_cell.length_a   1.000
_cell.length_b   1.000
_cell.length_c   1.000
_cell.angle_alpha   90.00
_cell.angle_beta   90.00
_cell.angle_gamma   90.00
#
_symmetry.space_group_name_H-M   'P 1'
#
loop_
_entity.id
_entity.type
_entity.pdbx_description
1 polymer ?
#
loop_
_entity_poly.entity_id
_entity_poly.type
_entity_poly.pdbx_seq_one_letter_code
_entity_poly.pdbx_strand_id
1 'polypeptide(L)'
;MGKEFIKLTLIYSILVLLVGALHFWIVSSMNLSENPPIVYKIYIILGIITFMILQAGFLVKVKSSDFVGFTFMGGMIAKMAITLALIIVNEQIKSNVLHLVLAYFVILSIEVLMFLRLIKLDLKKF
;
A
#
# COMPACT_ATOMS: atom_id res chain seq x y z
N MET A 1 16.38 5.36 14.25
CA MET A 1 15.36 5.51 13.18
C MET A 1 15.10 6.98 12.95
N GLY A 2 15.46 7.49 11.77
CA GLY A 2 15.53 8.93 11.49
C GLY A 2 14.17 9.58 11.25
N LYS A 3 14.07 10.88 11.50
CA LYS A 3 12.87 11.72 11.29
C LYS A 3 12.21 11.53 9.91
N GLU A 4 13.02 11.25 8.88
CA GLU A 4 12.55 10.98 7.52
C GLU A 4 11.66 9.75 7.43
N PHE A 5 11.95 8.69 8.19
CA PHE A 5 11.12 7.49 8.21
C PHE A 5 9.74 7.74 8.79
N ILE A 6 9.67 8.49 9.91
CA ILE A 6 8.40 8.87 10.54
C ILE A 6 7.59 9.73 9.58
N LYS A 7 8.25 10.69 8.92
CA LYS A 7 7.63 11.57 7.93
C LYS A 7 7.06 10.78 6.75
N LEU A 8 7.83 9.85 6.18
CA LEU A 8 7.40 9.00 5.08
C LEU A 8 6.22 8.10 5.49
N THR A 9 6.30 7.48 6.67
CA THR A 9 5.23 6.67 7.25
C THR A 9 3.95 7.48 7.40
N LEU A 10 4.03 8.69 7.97
CA LEU A 10 2.88 9.56 8.18
C LEU A 10 2.24 9.98 6.84
N ILE A 11 3.07 10.41 5.87
CA ILE A 11 2.60 10.79 4.53
C ILE A 11 1.88 9.61 3.87
N TYR A 12 2.46 8.41 3.96
CA TYR A 12 1.86 7.20 3.43
C TYR A 12 0.51 6.92 4.07
N SER A 13 0.43 6.87 5.40
CA SER A 13 -0.81 6.59 6.12
C SER A 13 -1.91 7.60 5.79
N ILE A 14 -1.58 8.90 5.73
CA ILE A 14 -2.53 9.96 5.35
C ILE A 14 -3.02 9.75 3.92
N LEU A 15 -2.13 9.46 2.97
CA LEU A 15 -2.52 9.21 1.57
C LEU A 15 -3.46 8.00 1.44
N VAL A 16 -3.16 6.90 2.11
CA VAL A 16 -4.03 5.70 2.10
C VAL A 16 -5.42 6.03 2.64
N LEU A 17 -5.49 6.75 3.77
CA LEU A 17 -6.75 7.13 4.39
C LEU A 17 -7.55 8.10 3.51
N LEU A 18 -6.90 9.13 2.96
CA LEU A 18 -7.55 10.12 2.10
C LEU A 18 -8.09 9.49 0.82
N VAL A 19 -7.28 8.69 0.14
CA VAL A 19 -7.73 8.07 -1.12
C VAL A 19 -8.77 6.99 -0.85
N GLY A 20 -8.62 6.22 0.23
CA GLY A 20 -9.64 5.24 0.64
C GLY A 20 -10.98 5.90 0.97
N ALA A 21 -10.96 7.02 1.70
CA ALA A 21 -12.15 7.79 2.02
C ALA A 21 -12.79 8.41 0.77
N LEU A 22 -11.98 8.94 -0.15
CA LEU A 22 -12.48 9.50 -1.41
C LEU A 22 -13.14 8.43 -2.29
N HIS A 23 -12.50 7.27 -2.46
CA HIS A 23 -13.06 6.17 -3.25
C HIS A 23 -14.34 5.63 -2.59
N PHE A 24 -14.36 5.48 -1.26
CA PHE A 24 -15.59 5.14 -0.53
C PHE A 24 -16.71 6.15 -0.77
N TRP A 25 -16.42 7.45 -0.69
CA TRP A 25 -17.42 8.51 -0.90
C TRP A 25 -17.98 8.48 -2.33
N ILE A 26 -17.15 8.27 -3.35
CA ILE A 26 -17.58 8.12 -4.75
C ILE A 26 -18.50 6.89 -4.88
N VAL A 27 -18.07 5.74 -4.37
CA VAL A 27 -18.85 4.49 -4.47
C VAL A 27 -20.19 4.61 -3.75
N SER A 28 -20.20 5.24 -2.59
CA SER A 28 -21.42 5.45 -1.80
C SER A 28 -22.35 6.49 -2.41
N SER A 29 -21.84 7.58 -2.99
CA SER A 29 -22.66 8.65 -3.58
C SER A 29 -23.27 8.25 -4.92
N MET A 30 -22.59 7.39 -5.67
CA MET A 30 -23.01 6.93 -6.99
C MET A 30 -23.66 5.52 -6.97
N ASN A 31 -23.86 4.92 -5.78
CA ASN A 31 -24.40 3.57 -5.61
C ASN A 31 -23.69 2.49 -6.47
N LEU A 32 -22.35 2.55 -6.51
CA LEU A 32 -21.53 1.67 -7.38
C LEU A 32 -21.23 0.29 -6.77
N SER A 33 -21.65 0.05 -5.53
CA SER A 33 -21.47 -1.24 -4.84
C SER A 33 -22.65 -1.49 -3.91
N GLU A 34 -23.08 -2.74 -3.81
CA GLU A 34 -24.07 -3.20 -2.83
C GLU A 34 -23.52 -3.16 -1.38
N ASN A 35 -22.20 -3.08 -1.21
CA ASN A 35 -21.54 -3.00 0.09
C ASN A 35 -20.40 -1.95 0.08
N PRO A 36 -20.70 -0.65 -0.02
CA PRO A 36 -19.69 0.41 -0.09
C PRO A 36 -18.59 0.35 0.99
N PRO A 37 -18.88 -0.02 2.27
CA PRO A 37 -17.85 -0.17 3.30
C PRO A 37 -16.73 -1.15 2.98
N ILE A 38 -16.94 -2.10 2.06
CA ILE A 38 -15.90 -3.05 1.62
C ILE A 38 -14.71 -2.32 1.00
N VAL A 39 -14.95 -1.19 0.32
CA VAL A 39 -13.91 -0.39 -0.33
C VAL A 39 -12.90 0.07 0.71
N TYR A 40 -13.38 0.64 1.82
CA TYR A 40 -12.50 1.11 2.88
C TYR A 40 -11.70 -0.02 3.54
N LYS A 41 -12.35 -1.18 3.77
CA LYS A 41 -11.66 -2.39 4.30
C LYS A 41 -10.52 -2.85 3.38
N ILE A 42 -10.77 -2.86 2.07
CA ILE A 42 -9.76 -3.21 1.06
C ILE A 42 -8.55 -2.26 1.16
N TYR A 43 -8.77 -0.94 1.22
CA TYR A 43 -7.69 0.04 1.36
C TYR A 43 -6.88 -0.15 2.63
N ILE A 44 -7.53 -0.46 3.76
CA ILE A 44 -6.84 -0.74 5.02
C ILE A 44 -5.96 -1.99 4.89
N ILE A 45 -6.50 -3.09 4.37
CA ILE A 45 -5.75 -4.35 4.27
C ILE A 45 -4.52 -4.18 3.37
N LEU A 46 -4.72 -3.65 2.16
CA LEU A 46 -3.63 -3.39 1.23
C LEU A 46 -2.65 -2.35 1.78
N GLY A 47 -3.18 -1.33 2.48
CA GLY A 47 -2.41 -0.30 3.16
C GLY A 47 -1.46 -0.88 4.21
N ILE A 48 -1.95 -1.79 5.05
CA ILE A 48 -1.13 -2.45 6.07
C ILE A 48 -0.05 -3.32 5.44
N ILE A 49 -0.38 -4.10 4.39
CA ILE A 49 0.59 -4.95 3.71
C ILE A 49 1.71 -4.10 3.09
N THR A 50 1.35 -3.06 2.34
CA THR A 50 2.34 -2.15 1.75
C THR A 50 3.12 -1.39 2.83
N PHE A 51 2.48 -1.03 3.95
CA PHE A 51 3.20 -0.45 5.08
C PHE A 51 4.31 -1.37 5.60
N MET A 52 4.04 -2.66 5.78
CA MET A 52 5.05 -3.65 6.19
C MET A 52 6.19 -3.77 5.17
N ILE A 53 5.88 -3.71 3.87
CA ILE A 53 6.89 -3.73 2.80
C ILE A 53 7.78 -2.47 2.86
N LEU A 54 7.19 -1.30 3.10
CA LEU A 54 7.94 -0.04 3.28
C LEU A 54 8.86 -0.10 4.51
N GLN A 55 8.42 -0.72 5.61
CA GLN A 55 9.27 -0.97 6.78
C GLN A 55 10.50 -1.80 6.41
N ALA A 56 10.28 -2.93 5.72
CA ALA A 56 11.34 -3.80 5.27
C ALA A 56 12.30 -3.05 4.33
N GLY A 57 11.78 -2.28 3.38
CA GLY A 57 12.57 -1.48 2.45
C GLY A 57 13.45 -0.46 3.18
N PHE A 58 12.91 0.21 4.19
CA PHE A 58 13.68 1.16 5.01
C PHE A 58 14.80 0.47 5.79
N LEU A 59 14.51 -0.67 6.43
CA LEU A 59 15.52 -1.44 7.16
C LEU A 59 16.65 -1.93 6.25
N VAL A 60 16.31 -2.34 5.02
CA VAL A 60 17.30 -2.72 4.01
C VAL A 60 18.12 -1.51 3.59
N LYS A 61 17.50 -0.35 3.29
CA LYS A 61 18.21 0.88 2.91
C LYS A 61 19.26 1.30 3.94
N VAL A 62 18.99 1.14 5.24
CA VAL A 62 19.93 1.45 6.32
C VAL A 62 21.17 0.54 6.29
N LYS A 63 21.01 -0.74 5.91
CA LYS A 63 22.11 -1.73 5.91
C LYS A 63 22.84 -1.80 4.57
N SER A 64 22.11 -1.71 3.46
CA SER A 64 22.62 -1.76 2.10
C SER A 64 21.63 -1.11 1.12
N SER A 65 22.03 0.02 0.57
CA SER A 65 21.20 0.80 -0.36
C SER A 65 20.87 0.05 -1.65
N ASP A 66 21.72 -0.88 -2.05
CA ASP A 66 21.69 -1.49 -3.38
C ASP A 66 20.59 -2.56 -3.47
N PHE A 67 20.15 -3.09 -2.31
CA PHE A 67 19.12 -4.13 -2.25
C PHE A 67 17.69 -3.61 -2.07
N VAL A 68 17.48 -2.30 -1.98
CA VAL A 68 16.14 -1.71 -1.77
C VAL A 68 15.17 -2.08 -2.91
N GLY A 69 15.67 -2.16 -4.15
CA GLY A 69 14.88 -2.60 -5.30
C GLY A 69 14.42 -4.06 -5.20
N PHE A 70 15.25 -4.95 -4.63
CA PHE A 70 14.87 -6.34 -4.37
C PHE A 70 13.79 -6.43 -3.30
N THR A 71 13.84 -5.59 -2.26
CA THR A 71 12.77 -5.54 -1.25
C THR A 71 11.44 -5.10 -1.85
N PHE A 72 11.45 -4.12 -2.76
CA PHE A 72 10.26 -3.73 -3.51
C PHE A 72 9.71 -4.90 -4.35
N MET A 73 10.57 -5.54 -5.14
CA MET A 73 10.16 -6.67 -5.99
C MET A 73 9.60 -7.84 -5.18
N GLY A 74 10.28 -8.26 -4.11
CA GLY A 74 9.81 -9.32 -3.22
C GLY A 74 8.50 -8.93 -2.51
N GLY A 75 8.38 -7.68 -2.09
CA GLY A 75 7.15 -7.13 -1.52
C GLY A 75 5.97 -7.19 -2.50
N MET A 76 6.18 -6.84 -3.77
CA MET A 76 5.13 -6.95 -4.80
C MET A 76 4.65 -8.39 -4.96
N ILE A 77 5.56 -9.36 -5.04
CA ILE A 77 5.19 -10.78 -5.18
C ILE A 77 4.38 -11.24 -3.97
N ALA A 78 4.83 -10.91 -2.75
CA ALA A 78 4.12 -11.25 -1.53
C ALA A 78 2.72 -10.60 -1.49
N LYS A 79 2.61 -9.32 -1.86
CA LYS A 79 1.34 -8.58 -1.90
C LYS A 79 0.39 -9.16 -2.93
N MET A 80 0.87 -9.57 -4.10
CA MET A 80 0.07 -10.26 -5.11
C MET A 80 -0.48 -11.58 -4.59
N ALA A 81 0.36 -12.40 -3.94
CA ALA A 81 -0.06 -13.68 -3.37
C ALA A 81 -1.13 -13.50 -2.28
N ILE A 82 -0.95 -12.52 -1.39
CA ILE A 82 -1.94 -12.21 -0.34
C ILE A 82 -3.24 -11.70 -0.97
N THR A 83 -3.15 -10.82 -1.96
CA THR A 83 -4.34 -10.28 -2.67
C THR A 83 -5.12 -11.39 -3.35
N LEU A 84 -4.45 -12.33 -4.00
CA LEU A 84 -5.08 -13.49 -4.62
C LEU A 84 -5.74 -14.40 -3.57
N ALA A 85 -5.05 -14.66 -2.46
CA ALA A 85 -5.61 -15.43 -1.35
C ALA A 85 -6.88 -14.77 -0.80
N LEU A 86 -6.90 -13.44 -0.63
CA LEU A 86 -8.07 -12.69 -0.17
C LEU A 86 -9.28 -12.85 -1.09
N ILE A 87 -9.08 -12.86 -2.41
CA ILE A 87 -10.17 -13.10 -3.38
C ILE A 87 -10.75 -14.51 -3.21
N ILE A 88 -9.90 -15.51 -2.98
CA ILE A 88 -10.32 -16.91 -2.86
C ILE A 88 -11.08 -17.17 -1.56
N VAL A 89 -10.63 -16.59 -0.44
CA VAL A 89 -11.18 -16.90 0.89
C VAL A 89 -12.30 -15.97 1.35
N ASN A 90 -12.54 -14.85 0.65
CA ASN A 90 -13.53 -13.85 1.07
C ASN A 90 -14.51 -13.50 -0.07
N GLU A 91 -15.73 -14.06 0.02
CA GLU A 91 -16.79 -13.84 -0.97
C GLU A 91 -17.21 -12.36 -1.11
N GLN A 92 -17.09 -11.54 -0.06
CA GLN A 92 -17.37 -10.09 -0.16
C GLN A 92 -16.33 -9.36 -1.00
N ILE A 93 -15.06 -9.77 -0.90
CA ILE A 93 -13.98 -9.21 -1.73
C ILE A 93 -14.13 -9.72 -3.16
N LYS A 94 -14.49 -10.99 -3.34
CA LYS A 94 -14.72 -11.62 -4.64
C LYS A 94 -15.86 -10.96 -5.43
N SER A 95 -16.95 -10.58 -4.77
CA SER A 95 -18.04 -9.82 -5.41
C SER A 95 -17.69 -8.36 -5.71
N ASN A 96 -16.58 -7.83 -5.17
CA ASN A 96 -16.13 -6.45 -5.31
C ASN A 96 -14.71 -6.35 -5.90
N VAL A 97 -14.32 -7.31 -6.75
CA VAL A 97 -12.97 -7.39 -7.33
C VAL A 97 -12.56 -6.12 -8.07
N LEU A 98 -13.49 -5.40 -8.70
CA LEU A 98 -13.18 -4.14 -9.37
C LEU A 98 -12.61 -3.11 -8.37
N HIS A 99 -13.23 -2.95 -7.20
CA HIS A 99 -12.74 -2.05 -6.17
C HIS A 99 -11.41 -2.52 -5.57
N LEU A 100 -11.20 -3.84 -5.48
CA LEU A 100 -9.91 -4.42 -5.10
C LEU A 100 -8.80 -4.05 -6.10
N VAL A 101 -9.04 -4.23 -7.40
CA VAL A 101 -8.07 -3.92 -8.45
C VAL A 101 -7.73 -2.43 -8.46
N LEU A 102 -8.76 -1.57 -8.35
CA LEU A 102 -8.56 -0.11 -8.26
C LEU A 102 -7.74 0.27 -7.02
N ALA A 103 -8.11 -0.25 -5.85
CA ALA A 103 -7.37 0.00 -4.62
C ALA A 103 -5.92 -0.49 -4.72
N TYR A 104 -5.70 -1.68 -5.28
CA TYR A 104 -4.38 -2.23 -5.51
C TYR A 104 -3.53 -1.32 -6.40
N PHE A 105 -4.08 -0.83 -7.51
CA PHE A 105 -3.36 0.04 -8.44
C PHE A 105 -2.98 1.38 -7.81
N VAL A 106 -3.89 1.99 -7.05
CA VAL A 106 -3.61 3.25 -6.34
C VAL A 106 -2.55 3.04 -5.27
N ILE A 107 -2.69 1.99 -4.44
CA ILE A 107 -1.71 1.68 -3.39
C ILE A 107 -0.34 1.36 -3.98
N LEU A 108 -0.29 0.63 -5.10
CA LEU A 108 0.96 0.36 -5.82
C LEU A 108 1.59 1.67 -6.33
N SER A 109 0.79 2.59 -6.87
CA SER A 109 1.29 3.89 -7.33
C SER A 109 1.91 4.69 -6.17
N ILE A 110 1.25 4.72 -5.02
CA ILE A 110 1.79 5.33 -3.79
C ILE A 110 3.09 4.63 -3.38
N GLU A 111 3.10 3.29 -3.34
CA GLU A 111 4.27 2.48 -2.97
C GLU A 111 5.48 2.77 -3.85
N VAL A 112 5.30 2.82 -5.18
CA VAL A 112 6.38 3.16 -6.13
C VAL A 112 6.96 4.53 -5.83
N LEU A 113 6.11 5.56 -5.60
CA LEU A 113 6.57 6.90 -5.24
C LEU A 113 7.37 6.90 -3.93
N MET A 114 6.92 6.12 -2.94
CA MET A 114 7.60 5.99 -1.65
C MET A 114 8.96 5.29 -1.80
N PHE A 115 9.06 4.23 -2.60
CA PHE A 115 10.32 3.55 -2.87
C PHE A 115 11.29 4.41 -3.68
N LEU A 116 10.81 5.16 -4.68
CA LEU A 116 11.65 6.13 -5.40
C LEU A 116 12.23 7.18 -4.46
N ARG A 117 11.43 7.66 -3.51
CA ARG A 117 11.89 8.60 -2.49
C ARG A 117 12.87 7.95 -1.52
N LEU A 118 12.65 6.69 -1.14
CA LEU A 118 13.55 5.92 -0.29
C LEU A 118 14.91 5.67 -0.95
N ILE A 119 14.94 5.39 -2.25
CA ILE A 119 16.18 5.21 -3.01
C ILE A 119 16.98 6.52 -3.03
N LYS A 120 16.31 7.65 -3.28
CA LYS A 120 16.91 8.99 -3.30
C LYS A 120 17.28 9.55 -1.92
N LEU A 121 16.82 8.94 -0.83
CA LEU A 121 17.18 9.37 0.52
C LEU A 121 18.66 9.09 0.77
N ASP A 122 19.40 10.17 0.97
CA ASP A 122 20.81 10.13 1.34
C ASP A 122 20.89 9.97 2.86
N LEU A 123 20.84 8.72 3.32
CA LEU A 123 21.04 8.38 4.72
C LEU A 123 22.55 8.55 5.01
N LYS A 124 23.00 9.77 5.29
CA LYS A 124 24.36 10.01 5.79
C LYS A 124 24.61 9.00 6.92
N LYS A 125 25.66 8.18 6.75
CA LYS A 125 26.17 7.28 7.78
C LYS A 125 26.35 8.13 9.04
N PHE A 126 25.53 7.88 10.05
CA PHE A 126 25.84 8.26 11.43
C PHE A 126 26.95 7.34 11.91
#